data_AF-A0A166EUW5-F1
#
_entry.id   AF-A0A166EUW5-F1
#
_cell.length_a   1.000
_cell.length_b   1.000
_cell.length_c   1.000
_cell.angle_alpha   90.00
_cell.angle_beta   90.00
_cell.angle_gamma   90.00
#
_symmetry.space_group_name_H-M   'P 1'
#
loop_
_entity.id
_entity.type
_entity.pdbx_description
1 polymer ?
#
loop_
_entity_poly.entity_id
_entity_poly.type
_entity_poly.pdbx_seq_one_letter_code
_entity_poly.pdbx_strand_id
1 'polypeptide(L)' 'VVHRDLKPENILITSTGHLAIADFGLSAVFPPSSTTARRMYEHCGTPGYFAPEVCHAHVEEHGYDASVDIYGFGIILLEM' A
#
# COMPACT_ATOMS: atom_id res chain seq x y z
N VAL A 1 6.10 6.96 4.42
CA VAL A 1 5.96 5.50 4.53
C VAL A 1 4.79 5.12 3.64
N VAL A 2 4.92 4.08 2.83
CA VAL A 2 3.85 3.45 2.05
C VAL A 2 3.63 2.07 2.66
N HIS A 3 2.39 1.70 2.98
CA HIS A 3 2.05 0.46 3.67
C HIS A 3 2.13 -0.76 2.74
N ARG A 4 1.58 -0.64 1.53
CA ARG A 4 1.57 -1.65 0.46
C ARG A 4 0.81 -2.95 0.76
N ASP A 5 0.06 -3.00 1.86
CA ASP A 5 -0.74 -4.16 2.26
C ASP A 5 -1.93 -3.75 3.13
N LEU A 6 -2.65 -2.70 2.73
CA LEU A 6 -3.89 -2.31 3.41
C LEU A 6 -5.00 -3.29 3.04
N LYS A 7 -5.55 -3.92 4.07
CA LYS A 7 -6.64 -4.89 4.04
C LYS A 7 -7.34 -4.90 5.42
N PRO A 8 -8.57 -5.42 5.54
CA PRO A 8 -9.30 -5.43 6.81
C PRO A 8 -8.53 -6.10 7.96
N GLU A 9 -7.76 -7.16 7.69
CA GLU A 9 -6.96 -7.87 8.70
C GLU A 9 -5.88 -6.99 9.34
N ASN A 10 -5.41 -5.96 8.63
CA ASN A 10 -4.40 -5.02 9.08
C ASN A 10 -5.01 -3.74 9.71
N ILE A 11 -6.33 -3.67 9.86
CA ILE A 11 -7.04 -2.59 10.54
C ILE A 11 -7.62 -3.12 11.85
N LEU A 12 -6.96 -2.80 12.95
CA LEU A 12 -7.35 -3.22 14.29
C LEU A 12 -8.30 -2.21 14.94
N ILE A 13 -9.09 -2.68 15.90
CA ILE A 13 -9.93 -1.84 16.76
C ILE A 13 -9.30 -1.78 18.14
N THR A 14 -8.97 -0.57 18.59
CA THR A 14 -8.46 -0.31 19.93
C THR A 14 -9.55 -0.50 20.99
N SER A 15 -9.17 -0.63 22.27
CA SER A 15 -10.12 -0.79 23.38
C SER A 15 -11.09 0.39 23.56
N THR A 16 -10.78 1.55 22.98
CA THR A 16 -11.62 2.76 22.99
C THR A 16 -12.48 2.90 21.73
N GLY A 17 -12.46 1.91 20.83
CA GLY A 17 -13.27 1.90 19.61
C GLY A 17 -12.69 2.68 18.42
N HIS A 18 -11.45 3.17 18.52
CA HIS A 18 -10.75 3.78 17.39
C HIS A 18 -10.04 2.73 16.53
N LEU A 19 -9.92 3.01 15.23
CA LEU A 19 -9.15 2.17 14.31
C LEU A 19 -7.64 2.45 14.45
N ALA A 20 -6.84 1.40 14.32
CA ALA A 20 -5.39 1.46 14.28
C ALA A 20 -4.85 0.58 13.13
N ILE A 21 -3.95 1.13 12.33
CA ILE A 21 -3.29 0.37 11.26
C ILE A 21 -2.15 -0.45 11.88
N ALA A 22 -2.05 -1.72 11.50
CA ALA A 22 -1.06 -2.68 11.98
C ALA A 22 -0.36 -3.41 10.82
N ASP A 23 0.67 -4.19 11.16
CA ASP A 23 1.50 -4.98 10.23
C ASP A 23 2.21 -4.17 9.13
N PHE A 24 3.32 -3.53 9.53
CA PHE A 24 4.20 -2.78 8.64
C PHE A 24 5.27 -3.65 7.96
N GLY A 25 5.10 -4.98 7.92
CA GLY A 25 6.12 -5.92 7.41
C GLY A 25 6.50 -5.70 5.94
N LEU A 26 5.59 -5.14 5.15
CA LEU A 26 5.80 -4.77 3.74
C LEU A 26 5.96 -3.27 3.52
N SER A 27 5.99 -2.45 4.58
CA SER A 27 6.07 -1.00 4.43
C SER A 27 7.43 -0.55 3.89
N ALA A 28 7.42 0.53 3.12
CA ALA A 28 8.63 1.14 2.56
C ALA A 28 8.64 2.66 2.68
N VAL A 29 9.83 3.25 2.67
CA VAL A 29 10.06 4.69 2.61
C VAL A 29 10.84 5.01 1.35
N PHE A 30 10.43 6.07 0.66
CA PHE A 30 11.19 6.54 -0.49
C PHE A 30 12.57 7.03 -0.04
N PRO A 31 13.64 6.76 -0.82
CA PRO A 31 14.96 7.29 -0.52
C PRO A 31 14.93 8.82 -0.47
N PRO A 32 15.66 9.45 0.48
CA PRO A 32 15.64 10.90 0.64
C PRO A 32 16.25 11.69 -0.53
N SER A 33 16.97 11.05 -1.47
CA SER A 33 17.81 11.73 -2.46
C SER A 33 17.52 11.43 -3.95
N SER A 34 16.37 10.87 -4.34
CA SER A 34 16.11 10.69 -5.78
C SER A 34 15.56 11.97 -6.41
N THR A 35 16.31 12.52 -7.36
CA THR A 35 15.83 13.55 -8.31
C THR A 35 14.78 13.00 -9.28
N THR A 36 14.67 11.67 -9.39
CA THR A 36 13.63 10.96 -10.12
C THR A 36 12.36 10.81 -9.27
N ALA A 37 11.20 10.73 -9.93
CA ALA A 37 9.91 10.43 -9.28
C ALA A 37 10.06 9.28 -8.28
N ARG A 38 9.55 9.50 -7.06
CA ARG A 38 9.60 8.53 -5.95
C ARG A 38 8.78 7.30 -6.32
N ARG A 39 9.43 6.28 -6.91
CA ARG A 39 8.79 5.04 -7.36
C ARG A 39 9.29 3.82 -6.57
N MET A 40 8.39 2.87 -6.40
CA MET A 40 8.63 1.52 -5.89
C MET A 40 8.33 0.52 -7.00
N TYR A 41 9.02 -0.61 -6.99
CA TYR A 41 8.98 -1.60 -8.09
C TYR A 41 8.71 -3.03 -7.59
N GLU A 42 8.68 -3.26 -6.28
CA GLU A 42 8.41 -4.58 -5.72
C GLU A 42 6.93 -4.94 -5.89
N HIS A 43 6.65 -6.11 -6.45
CA HIS A 43 5.30 -6.66 -6.48
C HIS A 43 5.01 -7.37 -5.14
N CYS A 44 4.35 -6.67 -4.22
CA CYS A 44 4.07 -7.17 -2.88
C CYS A 44 2.70 -6.72 -2.35
N GLY A 45 2.25 -7.40 -1.28
CA GLY A 45 0.96 -7.19 -0.60
C GLY A 45 -0.01 -8.34 -0.88
N THR A 46 -1.28 -8.12 -0.56
CA THR A 46 -2.35 -9.14 -0.68
C THR A 46 -3.15 -8.98 -1.98
N PRO A 47 -3.20 -10.03 -2.84
CA PRO A 47 -4.08 -10.04 -4.02
C PRO A 47 -5.53 -9.76 -3.65
N GLY A 48 -6.23 -8.97 -4.47
CA GLY A 48 -7.57 -8.44 -4.17
C GLY A 48 -7.54 -6.97 -3.74
N TYR A 49 -6.49 -6.54 -3.04
CA TYR A 49 -6.30 -5.14 -2.60
C TYR A 49 -5.28 -4.37 -3.46
N PHE A 50 -4.75 -5.00 -4.52
CA PHE A 50 -3.75 -4.41 -5.40
C PHE A 50 -4.31 -3.30 -6.28
N ALA A 51 -3.65 -2.15 -6.21
CA ALA A 51 -3.77 -1.15 -7.25
C ALA A 51 -3.28 -1.71 -8.60
N PRO A 52 -3.88 -1.34 -9.74
CA PRO A 52 -3.50 -1.88 -11.04
C PRO A 52 -2.02 -1.64 -11.37
N GLU A 53 -1.44 -0.53 -10.92
CA GLU A 53 -0.02 -0.22 -11.09
C GLU A 53 0.91 -1.18 -10.32
N VAL A 54 0.46 -1.78 -9.22
CA VAL A 54 1.24 -2.80 -8.47
C VAL A 54 1.37 -4.07 -9.30
N CYS A 55 0.29 -4.48 -10.00
CA CYS A 55 0.28 -5.65 -10.89
C CYS A 55 1.27 -5.51 -12.07
N HIS A 56 1.66 -4.27 -12.41
CA HIS A 56 2.58 -3.96 -13.49
C HIS A 56 3.95 -3.44 -13.00
N ALA A 57 4.21 -3.46 -11.69
CA ALA A 57 5.37 -2.83 -11.07
C ALA A 57 6.74 -3.37 -11.54
N HIS A 58 6.80 -4.61 -12.04
CA HIS A 58 8.02 -5.22 -12.56
C HIS A 58 8.51 -4.61 -13.88
N VAL A 59 7.68 -3.81 -14.56
CA VAL A 59 8.09 -3.08 -15.76
C VAL A 59 8.71 -1.76 -15.29
N GLU A 60 10.03 -1.57 -15.46
CA GLU A 60 10.80 -0.44 -14.87
C GLU A 60 10.24 0.97 -15.18
N GLU A 61 9.44 1.14 -16.24
CA GLU A 61 8.75 2.41 -16.52
C GLU A 61 7.48 2.65 -15.67
N HIS A 62 6.92 1.63 -15.02
CA HIS A 62 5.59 1.62 -14.40
C HIS A 62 5.61 1.47 -12.88
N GLY A 63 6.70 1.87 -12.21
CA GLY A 63 6.75 1.86 -10.75
C GLY A 63 5.59 2.64 -10.11
N TYR A 64 5.24 2.32 -8.87
CA TYR A 64 4.11 2.92 -8.15
C TYR A 64 4.56 3.84 -7.02
N ASP A 65 3.64 4.64 -6.48
CA ASP A 65 3.91 5.52 -5.35
C ASP A 65 2.95 5.27 -4.18
N ALA A 66 2.79 6.24 -3.28
CA ALA A 66 1.92 6.11 -2.11
C ALA A 66 0.42 5.97 -2.46
N SER A 67 0.01 6.25 -3.71
CA SER A 67 -1.38 6.12 -4.17
C SER A 67 -1.94 4.71 -4.02
N VAL A 68 -1.08 3.68 -3.99
CA VAL A 68 -1.50 2.28 -3.88
C VAL A 68 -2.25 2.00 -2.57
N ASP A 69 -1.90 2.71 -1.49
CA ASP A 69 -2.60 2.60 -0.21
C ASP A 69 -4.03 3.20 -0.30
N ILE A 70 -4.21 4.24 -1.11
CA ILE A 70 -5.53 4.85 -1.36
C ILE A 70 -6.42 3.89 -2.15
N TYR A 71 -5.85 3.18 -3.12
CA TYR A 71 -6.57 2.14 -3.86
C TYR A 71 -7.01 1.00 -2.91
N GLY A 72 -6.08 0.47 -2.11
CA GLY A 72 -6.38 -0.58 -1.13
C GLY A 72 -7.49 -0.16 -0.16
N PHE A 73 -7.45 1.08 0.34
CA PHE A 73 -8.55 1.65 1.13
C PHE A 73 -9.88 1.70 0.35
N GLY A 74 -9.86 2.03 -0.93
CA GLY A 74 -11.04 1.98 -1.80
C GLY A 74 -11.65 0.58 -1.92
N ILE A 75 -10.82 -0.46 -2.00
CA ILE A 75 -11.28 -1.85 -1.99
C ILE A 75 -11.91 -2.21 -0.64
N ILE A 76 -11.29 -1.81 0.48
CA ILE A 76 -11.84 -2.03 1.83
C ILE A 76 -13.24 -1.39 1.95
N LEU A 77 -13.41 -0.16 1.43
CA LEU A 77 -14.72 0.51 1.43
C LEU A 77 -15.75 -0.20 0.54
N LEU A 78 -15.32 -0.81 -0.56
CA LEU A 78 -16.20 -1.55 -1.47
C LEU A 78 -16.71 -2.86 -0.85
N GLU A 79 -15.92 -3.47 0.04
CA GLU A 79 -16.28 -4.72 0.73
C GLU A 79 -17.29 -4.53 1.88
N MET A 80 -17.49 -3.28 2.32
CA MET A 80 -18.45 -2.92 3.38
C MET A 80 -19.90 -2.85 2.88
#